data_AF-A0A242M6F4-F1
#
_entry.id   AF-A0A242M6F4-F1
#
_cell.length_a   1.000
_cell.length_b   1.000
_cell.length_c   1.000
_cell.angle_alpha   90.00
_cell.angle_beta   90.00
_cell.angle_gamma   90.00
#
_symmetry.space_group_name_H-M   'P 1'
#
loop_
_entity.id
_entity.type
_entity.pdbx_description
1 polymer ?
#
loop_
_entity_poly.entity_id
_entity_poly.type
_entity_poly.pdbx_seq_one_letter_code
_entity_poly.pdbx_strand_id
1 'polypeptide(L)' 'MVAQRFEDENKLDDIISYVLTLRMRPTPVRLRLMKSDEDIKRFLLVERKVK' A
#
# COMPACT_ATOMS: atom_id res chain seq x y z
N MET A 1 -4.55 -9.64 -0.53
CA MET A 1 -4.38 -8.66 0.58
C MET A 1 -3.12 -7.82 0.34
N VAL A 2 -2.99 -6.63 0.94
CA VAL A 2 -1.85 -5.72 0.64
C VAL A 2 -0.49 -6.36 0.94
N ALA A 3 -0.34 -7.05 2.07
CA ALA A 3 0.89 -7.74 2.44
C ALA A 3 1.30 -8.82 1.44
N GLN A 4 0.33 -9.62 0.97
CA GLN A 4 0.57 -10.68 0.00
C GLN A 4 1.16 -10.15 -1.31
N ARG A 5 0.72 -8.98 -1.81
CA ARG A 5 1.27 -8.41 -3.05
C ARG A 5 2.78 -8.15 -2.93
N PHE A 6 3.25 -7.70 -1.76
CA PHE A 6 4.68 -7.49 -1.50
C PHE A 6 5.50 -8.78 -1.41
N GLU A 7 4.87 -9.91 -1.14
CA GLU A 7 5.53 -11.22 -1.09
C GLU A 7 5.55 -11.87 -2.48
N ASP A 8 4.43 -11.84 -3.19
CA ASP A 8 4.26 -12.51 -4.49
C ASP A 8 5.01 -11.81 -5.63
N GLU A 9 5.04 -10.48 -5.63
CA GLU A 9 5.59 -9.69 -6.74
C GLU A 9 7.01 -9.22 -6.44
N ASN A 10 7.96 -9.48 -7.34
CA ASN A 10 9.34 -8.99 -7.20
C ASN A 10 9.43 -7.48 -7.43
N LYS A 11 8.53 -6.92 -8.25
CA LYS A 11 8.43 -5.48 -8.55
C LYS A 11 6.98 -5.02 -8.43
N LEU A 12 6.77 -3.90 -7.75
CA LEU A 12 5.45 -3.27 -7.59
C LEU A 12 5.56 -1.77 -7.85
N ASP A 13 4.63 -1.23 -8.63
CA ASP A 13 4.34 0.20 -8.68
C ASP A 13 2.84 0.39 -8.98
N ASP A 14 2.00 0.05 -7.99
CA ASP A 14 0.55 0.02 -8.14
C ASP A 14 -0.16 0.96 -7.20
N ILE A 15 -1.22 1.61 -7.68
CA ILE A 15 -2.12 2.43 -6.85
C ILE A 15 -3.46 1.70 -6.66
N ILE A 16 -3.83 1.45 -5.41
CA ILE A 16 -5.08 0.77 -5.06
C ILE A 16 -5.91 1.57 -4.05
N SER A 17 -7.23 1.40 -4.11
CA SER A 17 -8.14 1.89 -3.07
C SER A 17 -8.17 0.91 -1.90
N TYR A 18 -8.03 1.41 -0.68
CA TYR A 18 -8.01 0.58 0.54
C TYR A 18 -8.72 1.28 1.70
N VAL A 19 -9.17 0.50 2.69
CA VAL A 19 -9.77 1.04 3.91
C VAL A 19 -8.95 0.58 5.11
N LEU A 20 -8.37 1.54 5.84
CA LEU A 20 -7.68 1.26 7.09
C LEU A 20 -8.71 1.14 8.23
N THR A 21 -8.77 -0.02 8.88
CA THR A 21 -9.77 -0.34 9.91
C THR A 21 -9.16 -0.84 11.23
N LEU A 22 -7.85 -1.10 11.27
CA LEU A 22 -7.21 -1.72 12.43
C LEU A 22 -7.19 -0.78 13.63
N ARG A 23 -7.97 -1.09 14.67
CA ARG A 23 -8.09 -0.30 15.91
C ARG A 23 -8.42 1.19 15.69
N MET A 24 -9.13 1.53 14.61
CA MET A 24 -9.50 2.90 14.25
C MET A 24 -10.83 2.96 13.50
N ARG A 25 -11.38 4.17 13.32
CA ARG A 25 -12.55 4.37 12.43
C ARG A 25 -12.17 4.00 10.99
N PRO A 26 -13.02 3.25 10.25
CA PRO A 26 -12.76 2.91 8.85
C PRO A 26 -12.43 4.15 8.02
N THR A 27 -11.17 4.22 7.55
CA THR A 27 -10.65 5.39 6.84
C THR A 27 -10.30 5.00 5.42
N PRO A 28 -11.06 5.47 4.41
CA PRO A 28 -10.74 5.23 3.00
C PRO A 28 -9.47 6.00 2.62
N VAL A 29 -8.53 5.30 2.01
CA VAL A 29 -7.24 5.83 1.56
C VAL A 29 -6.88 5.28 0.19
N ARG A 30 -5.97 5.96 -0.51
CA ARG A 30 -5.29 5.41 -1.68
C ARG A 30 -3.90 4.97 -1.24
N LEU A 31 -3.55 3.74 -1.57
CA LEU A 31 -2.24 3.17 -1.30
C LEU A 31 -1.46 3.09 -2.59
N ARG A 32 -0.23 3.58 -2.60
CA ARG A 32 0.74 3.28 -3.66
C ARG A 32 1.79 2.31 -3.12
N LEU A 33 1.88 1.16 -3.76
CA LEU A 33 2.76 0.06 -3.42
C LEU A 33 3.99 0.15 -4.31
N MET A 34 5.16 0.43 -3.73
CA MET A 34 6.41 0.51 -4.46
C MET A 34 7.41 -0.52 -3.92
N LYS A 35 7.85 -1.41 -4.79
CA LYS A 35 8.90 -2.40 -4.53
C LYS A 35 9.74 -2.52 -5.80
N SER A 36 11.06 -2.46 -5.65
CA SER A 36 11.99 -2.75 -6.74
C SER A 36 12.76 -4.02 -6.42
N ASP A 37 13.32 -4.64 -7.45
CA ASP A 37 14.23 -5.78 -7.32
C ASP A 37 15.64 -5.31 -6.92
N GLU A 38 16.00 -4.08 -7.35
CA GLU A 38 17.32 -3.48 -7.10
C GLU A 38 17.54 -3.04 -5.64
N ASP A 39 16.48 -2.87 -4.87
CA ASP A 39 16.52 -2.36 -3.49
C ASP A 39 15.68 -3.22 -2.55
N ILE A 40 16.24 -3.58 -1.38
CA ILE A 40 15.53 -4.32 -0.32
C ILE A 40 14.39 -3.48 0.29
N LYS A 41 14.44 -2.15 0.11
CA LYS A 41 13.45 -1.22 0.68
C LYS A 41 12.12 -1.33 -0.05
N ARG A 42 11.06 -1.47 0.74
CA ARG A 42 9.67 -1.49 0.28
C ARG A 42 9.01 -0.20 0.77
N PHE A 43 8.34 0.51 -0.12
CA PHE A 43 7.66 1.76 0.21
C PHE A 43 6.14 1.59 0.06
N LEU A 44 5.40 2.13 1.03
CA LEU A 44 3.95 2.24 1.01
C LEU A 44 3.59 3.70 1.21
N LEU A 45 3.05 4.35 0.18
CA LEU A 45 2.52 5.71 0.31
C LEU A 45 1.03 5.61 0.64
N VAL A 46 0.62 6.40 1.63
CA VAL A 46 -0.77 6.50 2.07
C VAL A 46 -1.27 7.90 1.76
N GLU A 47 -2.14 8.02 0.77
CA GLU A 47 -2.86 9.26 0.50
C GLU A 47 -4.24 9.18 1.17
N ARG A 48 -4.42 10.00 2.20
CA ARG A 48 -5.74 10.21 2.81
C ARG A 48 -6.43 11.35 2.08
N LYS A 49 -7.58 11.08 1.48
CA LYS A 49 -8.49 12.17 1.06
C LYS A 49 -9.15 12.74 2.31
N VAL A 50 -8.56 13.78 2.87
CA VAL A 50 -9.21 14.61 3.88
C VAL A 50 -10.12 15.56 3.10
N LYS A 51 -11.43 15.40 3.29
CA LYS A 51 -12.42 16.38 2.83
C LYS A 51 -12.43 17.57 3.78
#